data_AF-A0A6P0KBZ0-F1
#
_entry.id   AF-A0A6P0KBZ0-F1
#
_cell.length_a   1.000
_cell.length_b   1.000
_cell.length_c   1.000
_cell.angle_alpha   90.00
_cell.angle_beta   90.00
_cell.angle_gamma   90.00
#
_symmetry.space_group_name_H-M   'P 1'
#
loop_
_entity.id
_entity.type
_entity.pdbx_description
1 polymer ?
#
loop_
_entity_poly.entity_id
_entity_poly.type
_entity_poly.pdbx_seq_one_letter_code
_entity_poly.pdbx_strand_id
1 'polypeptide(L)'
;MNTADKINALLKRIAENKQTDVDIQALQQLITTDDSQTIKQLGKYNVNIGTSKEIHIGDRTYVTWNNKVFQALVEAVRTSQEQNPDAEYFRSIEACSDRQSLEQYFKDVLPRLRQQGSLEIRQNVFKTGRLFNYIAKISNFEPGWGMRGEAFFMFSEFSSMPIKILQQYSTQCLQMAKATVNSSAVGEAIYNFRVPTHLCFAVAIVDRLDENTATAIRTTNPIDQRVDLLWYEIPVVCELSQQKLHFYEKAASFFDNFKGEIVWQRFRSVIQEVLSFPTPRSE
;
A
#
# COMPACT_ATOMS: atom_id res chain seq x y z
N MET A 1 -16.14 28.75 12.71
CA MET A 1 -15.51 27.91 11.67
C MET A 1 -14.01 28.05 11.82
N ASN A 2 -13.32 26.96 12.18
CA ASN A 2 -11.89 27.00 12.46
C ASN A 2 -11.07 27.01 11.15
N THR A 3 -9.75 27.20 11.24
CA THR A 3 -8.83 27.22 10.09
C THR A 3 -8.90 25.94 9.27
N ALA A 4 -9.00 24.78 9.93
CA ALA A 4 -9.11 23.48 9.27
C ALA A 4 -10.38 23.33 8.43
N ASP A 5 -11.54 23.77 8.93
CA ASP A 5 -12.82 23.72 8.22
C ASP A 5 -12.78 24.59 6.95
N LYS A 6 -12.13 25.75 7.03
CA LYS A 6 -11.93 26.66 5.88
C LYS A 6 -11.04 26.02 4.82
N ILE A 7 -9.92 25.43 5.23
CA ILE A 7 -9.01 24.71 4.33
C ILE A 7 -9.73 23.54 3.67
N ASN A 8 -10.51 22.76 4.42
CA ASN A 8 -11.27 21.64 3.88
C ASN A 8 -12.32 22.06 2.85
N ALA A 9 -13.04 23.16 3.12
CA ALA A 9 -14.00 23.69 2.17
C ALA A 9 -13.34 24.13 0.86
N LEU A 10 -12.15 24.75 0.94
CA LEU A 10 -11.38 25.19 -0.22
C LEU A 10 -10.80 24.01 -1.01
N LEU A 11 -10.17 23.06 -0.33
CA LEU A 11 -9.63 21.84 -0.94
C LEU A 11 -10.75 21.02 -1.62
N LYS A 12 -11.93 20.94 -1.00
CA LYS A 12 -13.11 20.30 -1.60
C LYS A 12 -13.57 21.00 -2.88
N ARG A 13 -13.64 22.34 -2.90
CA ARG A 13 -13.98 23.10 -4.11
C ARG A 13 -12.95 22.89 -5.23
N ILE A 14 -11.65 22.82 -4.89
CA ILE A 14 -10.57 22.55 -5.85
C ILE A 14 -10.69 21.14 -6.43
N ALA A 15 -10.94 20.16 -5.57
CA ALA A 15 -11.21 18.77 -5.93
C ALA A 15 -12.39 18.63 -6.90
N GLU A 16 -13.48 19.38 -6.68
CA GLU A 16 -14.67 19.38 -7.53
C GLU A 16 -14.54 20.25 -8.79
N ASN A 17 -13.39 20.86 -9.04
CA ASN A 17 -13.15 21.84 -10.11
C ASN A 17 -14.09 23.06 -10.07
N LYS A 18 -14.52 23.45 -8.86
CA LYS A 18 -15.44 24.59 -8.60
C LYS A 18 -14.74 25.77 -7.93
N GLN A 19 -13.42 25.75 -7.83
CA GLN A 19 -12.67 26.82 -7.20
C GLN A 19 -12.60 28.07 -8.09
N THR A 20 -12.52 29.22 -7.44
CA THR A 20 -12.24 30.53 -8.05
C THR A 20 -10.80 30.96 -7.78
N ASP A 21 -10.32 32.00 -8.46
CA ASP A 21 -9.00 32.60 -8.15
C ASP A 21 -8.94 33.13 -6.71
N VAL A 22 -10.08 33.58 -6.18
CA VAL A 22 -10.23 34.00 -4.77
C VAL A 22 -10.05 32.81 -3.83
N ASP A 23 -10.58 31.63 -4.17
CA ASP A 23 -10.39 30.40 -3.39
C ASP A 23 -8.91 29.98 -3.37
N ILE A 24 -8.21 30.11 -4.50
CA ILE A 24 -6.78 29.78 -4.60
C ILE A 24 -5.98 30.74 -3.72
N GLN A 25 -6.23 32.06 -3.79
CA GLN A 25 -5.54 33.04 -2.95
C GLN A 25 -5.84 32.84 -1.45
N ALA A 26 -7.08 32.52 -1.10
CA ALA A 26 -7.46 32.22 0.28
C ALA A 26 -6.72 30.98 0.81
N LEU A 27 -6.61 29.92 -0.01
CA LEU A 27 -5.87 28.72 0.35
C LEU A 27 -4.36 29.01 0.53
N GLN A 28 -3.77 29.82 -0.34
CA GLN A 28 -2.37 30.25 -0.24
C GLN A 28 -2.08 30.94 1.09
N GLN A 29 -2.95 31.88 1.50
CA GLN A 29 -2.82 32.59 2.77
C GLN A 29 -2.93 31.64 3.97
N LEU A 30 -3.91 30.74 3.94
CA LEU A 30 -4.14 29.79 5.04
C LEU A 30 -2.99 28.79 5.20
N ILE A 31 -2.40 28.31 4.11
CA ILE A 31 -1.29 27.35 4.14
C ILE A 31 0.04 27.97 4.56
N THR A 32 0.26 29.25 4.23
CA THR A 32 1.48 29.96 4.62
C THR A 32 1.53 30.25 6.13
N THR A 33 0.40 30.10 6.82
CA THR A 33 0.30 30.26 8.28
C THR A 33 0.62 28.90 8.91
N ASP A 34 1.74 28.82 9.63
CA ASP A 34 2.36 27.59 10.16
C ASP A 34 1.48 26.88 11.22
N ASP A 35 0.49 26.12 10.77
CA ASP A 35 -0.47 25.39 11.61
C ASP A 35 -0.38 23.87 11.39
N SER A 36 -0.17 23.16 12.51
CA SER A 36 -0.21 21.69 12.60
C SER A 36 -1.48 21.04 12.02
N GLN A 37 -2.62 21.73 12.02
CA GLN A 37 -3.87 21.22 11.44
C GLN A 37 -3.85 21.23 9.91
N THR A 38 -3.17 22.21 9.29
CA THR A 38 -2.97 22.30 7.84
C THR A 38 -2.19 21.10 7.31
N ILE A 39 -1.14 20.69 8.04
CA ILE A 39 -0.29 19.55 7.68
C ILE A 39 -1.12 18.25 7.60
N LYS A 40 -2.03 18.04 8.56
CA LYS A 40 -2.91 16.85 8.57
C LYS A 40 -3.86 16.81 7.37
N GLN A 41 -4.39 17.95 6.94
CA GLN A 41 -5.31 18.01 5.79
C GLN A 41 -4.58 17.80 4.46
N LEU A 42 -3.39 18.37 4.31
CA LEU A 42 -2.56 18.21 3.12
C LEU A 42 -2.02 16.78 2.96
N GLY A 43 -1.75 16.09 4.08
CA GLY A 43 -1.32 14.68 4.06
C GLY A 43 -2.32 13.75 3.36
N LYS A 44 -3.63 14.05 3.40
CA LYS A 44 -4.68 13.33 2.67
C LYS A 44 -4.47 13.33 1.14
N TYR A 45 -3.79 14.35 0.64
CA TYR A 45 -3.57 14.64 -0.77
C TYR A 45 -2.14 14.31 -1.23
N ASN A 46 -1.40 13.49 -0.46
CA ASN A 46 0.03 13.22 -0.66
C ASN A 46 0.89 14.50 -0.66
N VAL A 47 0.49 15.48 0.16
CA VAL A 47 1.24 16.72 0.36
C VAL A 47 1.75 16.75 1.80
N ASN A 48 3.06 16.73 1.98
CA ASN A 48 3.71 16.78 3.29
C ASN A 48 4.57 18.04 3.41
N ILE A 49 4.53 18.70 4.58
CA ILE A 49 5.40 19.83 4.89
C ILE A 49 6.38 19.37 5.98
N GLY A 50 7.66 19.23 5.62
CA GLY A 50 8.74 18.86 6.50
C GLY A 50 9.11 19.99 7.48
N THR A 51 9.80 19.62 8.55
CA THR A 51 10.23 20.53 9.64
C THR A 51 11.19 21.63 9.18
N SER A 52 11.82 21.49 8.01
CA SER A 52 12.68 22.49 7.34
C SER A 52 11.92 23.41 6.36
N LYS A 53 10.58 23.38 6.35
CA LYS A 53 9.70 23.99 5.32
C LYS A 53 9.83 23.39 3.92
N GLU A 54 10.40 22.19 3.82
CA GLU A 54 10.33 21.38 2.59
C GLU A 54 8.90 20.94 2.34
N ILE A 55 8.41 21.15 1.12
CA ILE A 55 7.05 20.84 0.70
C ILE A 55 7.17 19.69 -0.30
N HIS A 56 6.72 18.51 0.09
CA HIS A 56 6.64 17.33 -0.76
C HIS A 56 5.24 17.25 -1.35
N ILE A 57 5.13 17.18 -2.67
CA ILE A 57 3.87 16.99 -3.40
C ILE A 57 4.08 15.83 -4.36
N GLY A 58 3.57 14.65 -4.01
CA GLY A 58 3.97 13.40 -4.67
C GLY A 58 5.50 13.22 -4.61
N ASP A 59 6.14 13.05 -5.78
CA ASP A 59 7.59 12.85 -5.89
C ASP A 59 8.41 14.15 -5.98
N ARG A 60 7.75 15.31 -5.96
CA ARG A 60 8.39 16.61 -6.13
C ARG A 60 8.64 17.25 -4.76
N THR A 61 9.87 17.66 -4.52
CA THR A 61 10.24 18.45 -3.33
C THR A 61 10.43 19.91 -3.71
N TYR A 62 9.81 20.79 -2.94
CA TYR A 62 9.93 22.23 -3.08
C TYR A 62 10.40 22.85 -1.77
N VAL A 63 11.14 23.96 -1.86
CA VAL A 63 11.72 24.63 -0.68
C VAL A 63 10.99 25.93 -0.31
N THR A 64 10.05 26.40 -1.14
CA THR A 64 9.28 27.63 -0.93
C THR A 64 7.88 27.54 -1.51
N TRP A 65 6.88 28.13 -0.84
CA TRP A 65 5.51 28.27 -1.36
C TRP A 65 5.46 29.32 -2.49
N ASN A 66 5.71 28.89 -3.72
CA ASN A 66 5.61 29.73 -4.92
C ASN A 66 4.49 29.23 -5.85
N ASN A 67 4.19 30.00 -6.91
CA ASN A 67 3.10 29.68 -7.84
C ASN A 67 3.21 28.27 -8.45
N LYS A 68 4.43 27.74 -8.67
CA LYS A 68 4.63 26.38 -9.18
C LYS A 68 4.24 25.32 -8.15
N VAL A 69 4.54 25.55 -6.87
CA VAL A 69 4.14 24.66 -5.77
C VAL A 69 2.63 24.64 -5.61
N PHE A 70 1.98 25.79 -5.72
CA PHE A 70 0.52 25.87 -5.64
C PHE A 70 -0.17 25.19 -6.82
N GLN A 71 0.37 25.32 -8.03
CA GLN A 71 -0.12 24.55 -9.19
C GLN A 71 0.03 23.05 -8.97
N ALA A 72 1.19 22.60 -8.47
CA ALA A 72 1.42 21.20 -8.14
C ALA A 72 0.48 20.69 -7.03
N LEU A 73 0.17 21.52 -6.02
CA LEU A 73 -0.80 21.20 -4.98
C LEU A 73 -2.21 21.05 -5.55
N VAL A 74 -2.65 22.00 -6.39
CA VAL A 74 -3.95 21.94 -7.06
C VAL A 74 -4.06 20.69 -7.94
N GLU A 75 -3.00 20.36 -8.66
CA GLU A 75 -2.89 19.13 -9.45
C GLU A 75 -2.99 17.89 -8.54
N ALA A 76 -2.21 17.80 -7.46
CA ALA A 76 -2.27 16.68 -6.51
C ALA A 76 -3.66 16.52 -5.86
N VAL A 77 -4.33 17.61 -5.49
CA VAL A 77 -5.69 17.60 -4.93
C VAL A 77 -6.69 17.08 -5.96
N ARG A 78 -6.57 17.47 -7.24
CA ARG A 78 -7.42 16.96 -8.33
C ARG A 78 -7.15 15.49 -8.62
N THR A 79 -5.89 15.11 -8.79
CA THR A 79 -5.49 13.73 -9.06
C THR A 79 -5.84 12.79 -7.90
N SER A 80 -5.89 13.29 -6.66
CA SER A 80 -6.36 12.51 -5.52
C SER A 80 -7.84 12.12 -5.62
N GLN A 81 -8.67 12.90 -6.33
CA GLN A 81 -10.07 12.57 -6.61
C GLN A 81 -10.18 11.64 -7.82
N GLU A 82 -9.30 11.74 -8.80
CA GLU A 82 -9.17 10.73 -9.85
C GLU A 82 -8.65 9.38 -9.30
N GLN A 83 -7.99 9.40 -8.14
CA GLN A 83 -7.65 8.23 -7.33
C GLN A 83 -8.74 7.86 -6.29
N ASN A 84 -9.91 8.47 -6.37
CA ASN A 84 -11.11 8.02 -5.67
C ASN A 84 -12.12 7.47 -6.69
N PRO A 85 -11.94 6.23 -7.22
CA PRO A 85 -13.03 5.56 -7.88
C PRO A 85 -14.00 5.12 -6.77
N ASP A 86 -15.03 5.93 -6.56
CA ASP A 86 -16.25 5.50 -5.90
C ASP A 86 -16.71 4.18 -6.54
N ALA A 87 -16.76 3.13 -5.73
CA ALA A 87 -17.76 2.06 -5.64
C ALA A 87 -18.23 1.28 -6.89
N GLU A 88 -17.86 1.63 -8.12
CA GLU A 88 -18.45 1.07 -9.34
C GLU A 88 -17.51 0.05 -10.02
N TYR A 89 -16.20 0.28 -10.00
CA TYR A 89 -15.22 -0.67 -10.56
C TYR A 89 -15.12 -1.99 -9.76
N PHE A 90 -15.47 -1.97 -8.47
CA PHE A 90 -15.34 -3.11 -7.56
C PHE A 90 -16.64 -3.92 -7.38
N ARG A 91 -17.75 -3.52 -8.00
CA ARG A 91 -19.01 -4.29 -7.97
C ARG A 91 -18.99 -5.50 -8.91
N SER A 92 -17.99 -5.61 -9.79
CA SER A 92 -17.93 -6.65 -10.83
C SER A 92 -16.63 -7.46 -10.82
N ILE A 93 -15.98 -7.62 -9.65
CA ILE A 93 -14.90 -8.61 -9.54
C ILE A 93 -15.56 -9.95 -9.21
N GLU A 94 -15.83 -10.72 -10.26
CA GLU A 94 -16.20 -12.11 -10.09
C GLU A 94 -15.05 -12.85 -9.38
N ALA A 95 -15.43 -13.71 -8.45
CA ALA A 95 -14.51 -14.52 -7.68
C ALA A 95 -13.82 -15.58 -8.57
N CYS A 96 -12.73 -16.17 -8.08
CA CYS A 96 -12.01 -17.22 -8.80
C CYS A 96 -12.95 -18.39 -9.14
N SER A 97 -12.82 -18.93 -10.34
CA SER A 97 -13.59 -20.08 -10.80
C SER A 97 -12.99 -21.40 -10.31
N ASP A 98 -11.67 -21.46 -10.11
CA ASP A 98 -10.98 -22.66 -9.61
C ASP A 98 -11.05 -22.76 -8.07
N ARG A 99 -12.24 -23.16 -7.59
CA ARG A 99 -12.51 -23.31 -6.15
C ARG A 99 -11.66 -24.38 -5.48
N GLN A 100 -11.38 -25.48 -6.18
CA GLN A 100 -10.60 -26.58 -5.61
C GLN A 100 -9.15 -26.16 -5.35
N SER A 101 -8.50 -25.52 -6.32
CA SER A 101 -7.13 -25.01 -6.15
C SER A 101 -7.07 -23.91 -5.09
N LEU A 102 -8.08 -23.04 -5.03
CA LEU A 102 -8.19 -21.99 -4.01
C LEU A 102 -8.31 -22.56 -2.59
N GLU A 103 -9.19 -23.55 -2.40
CA GLU A 103 -9.37 -24.22 -1.11
C GLU A 103 -8.09 -24.93 -0.68
N GLN A 104 -7.44 -25.65 -1.61
CA GLN A 104 -6.17 -26.31 -1.34
C GLN A 104 -5.07 -25.31 -0.99
N TYR A 105 -5.00 -24.18 -1.71
CA TYR A 105 -4.05 -23.11 -1.41
C TYR A 105 -4.19 -22.61 0.04
N PHE A 106 -5.42 -22.30 0.48
CA PHE A 106 -5.64 -21.84 1.85
C PHE A 106 -5.46 -22.94 2.91
N LYS A 107 -5.73 -24.20 2.56
CA LYS A 107 -5.45 -25.34 3.43
C LYS A 107 -3.97 -25.43 3.81
N ASP A 108 -3.08 -24.96 2.93
CA ASP A 108 -1.63 -25.00 3.15
C ASP A 108 -1.07 -23.67 3.69
N VAL A 109 -1.58 -22.53 3.24
CA VAL A 109 -1.08 -21.21 3.65
C VAL A 109 -1.52 -20.82 5.06
N LEU A 110 -2.78 -21.06 5.44
CA LEU A 110 -3.29 -20.65 6.74
C LEU A 110 -2.57 -21.34 7.92
N PRO A 111 -2.26 -22.66 7.87
CA PRO A 111 -1.43 -23.29 8.90
C PRO A 111 -0.02 -22.69 8.99
N ARG A 112 0.63 -22.38 7.86
CA ARG A 112 1.95 -21.74 7.87
C ARG A 112 1.92 -20.35 8.50
N LEU A 113 0.90 -19.55 8.19
CA LEU A 113 0.71 -18.25 8.85
C LEU A 113 0.55 -18.39 10.37
N ARG A 114 -0.18 -19.41 10.84
CA ARG A 114 -0.28 -19.71 12.29
C ARG A 114 1.06 -20.12 12.89
N GLN A 115 1.82 -20.97 12.20
CA GLN A 115 3.17 -21.38 12.62
C GLN A 115 4.14 -20.19 12.73
N GLN A 116 4.00 -19.20 11.85
CA GLN A 116 4.76 -17.94 11.88
C GLN A 116 4.27 -16.95 12.95
N GLY A 117 3.29 -17.33 13.77
CA GLY A 117 2.81 -16.51 14.88
C GLY A 117 1.57 -15.67 14.59
N SER A 118 0.84 -15.95 13.51
CA SER A 118 -0.48 -15.34 13.30
C SER A 118 -1.53 -15.98 14.20
N LEU A 119 -1.78 -15.36 15.34
CA LEU A 119 -2.79 -15.80 16.32
C LEU A 119 -4.21 -15.40 15.92
N GLU A 120 -4.35 -14.41 15.04
CA GLU A 120 -5.64 -13.89 14.59
C GLU A 120 -5.69 -13.88 13.05
N ILE A 121 -6.43 -14.85 12.51
CA ILE A 121 -6.79 -14.91 11.09
C ILE A 121 -8.29 -14.68 11.00
N ARG A 122 -8.67 -13.55 10.40
CA ARG A 122 -10.08 -13.20 10.15
C ARG A 122 -10.44 -13.56 8.73
N GLN A 123 -11.67 -14.04 8.53
CA GLN A 123 -12.17 -14.46 7.22
C GLN A 123 -13.36 -13.57 6.81
N ASN A 124 -13.54 -13.37 5.51
CA ASN A 124 -14.66 -12.62 4.92
C ASN A 124 -14.82 -11.21 5.51
N VAL A 125 -13.70 -10.50 5.65
CA VAL A 125 -13.70 -9.16 6.24
C VAL A 125 -14.07 -8.15 5.17
N PHE A 126 -15.20 -7.46 5.35
CA PHE A 126 -15.57 -6.34 4.49
C PHE A 126 -15.06 -5.02 5.07
N LYS A 127 -14.11 -4.37 4.39
CA LYS A 127 -13.61 -3.04 4.75
C LYS A 127 -13.31 -2.23 3.51
N THR A 128 -13.49 -0.91 3.61
CA THR A 128 -13.17 0.05 2.52
C THR A 128 -13.80 -0.35 1.18
N GLY A 129 -15.03 -0.89 1.20
CA GLY A 129 -15.74 -1.32 -0.01
C GLY A 129 -15.24 -2.63 -0.63
N ARG A 130 -14.34 -3.36 0.02
CA ARG A 130 -13.73 -4.60 -0.47
C ARG A 130 -13.96 -5.75 0.50
N LEU A 131 -14.26 -6.92 -0.05
CA LEU A 131 -14.22 -8.18 0.67
C LEU A 131 -12.78 -8.73 0.63
N PHE A 132 -12.20 -8.90 1.81
CA PHE A 132 -10.97 -9.66 2.00
C PHE A 132 -11.35 -11.09 2.38
N ASN A 133 -10.91 -12.06 1.60
CA ASN A 133 -11.09 -13.48 1.89
C ASN A 133 -10.51 -13.82 3.25
N TYR A 134 -9.26 -13.41 3.47
CA TYR A 134 -8.57 -13.57 4.74
C TYR A 134 -7.73 -12.35 5.06
N ILE A 135 -7.64 -12.04 6.35
CA ILE A 135 -6.69 -11.09 6.89
C ILE A 135 -5.98 -11.78 8.06
N ALA A 136 -4.69 -11.99 7.91
CA ALA A 136 -3.83 -12.54 8.96
C ALA A 136 -2.88 -11.45 9.45
N LYS A 137 -2.76 -11.33 10.78
CA LYS A 137 -1.83 -10.40 11.43
C LYS A 137 -0.80 -11.17 12.24
N ILE A 138 0.46 -10.75 12.16
CA ILE A 138 1.54 -11.18 13.05
C ILE A 138 2.07 -9.93 13.75
N SER A 139 1.75 -9.76 15.03
CA SER A 139 2.04 -8.52 15.77
C SER A 139 3.53 -8.32 16.06
N ASN A 140 4.32 -9.39 15.99
CA ASN A 140 5.73 -9.38 16.37
C ASN A 140 6.59 -10.10 15.33
N PHE A 141 6.48 -9.64 14.09
CA PHE A 141 7.16 -10.20 12.95
C PHE A 141 8.60 -9.71 12.87
N GLU A 142 9.54 -10.62 12.61
CA GLU A 142 10.97 -10.32 12.48
C GLU A 142 11.46 -10.80 11.11
N PRO A 143 11.45 -9.93 10.08
CA PRO A 143 11.95 -10.30 8.75
C PRO A 143 13.48 -10.44 8.69
N GLY A 144 14.20 -10.05 9.75
CA GLY A 144 15.66 -10.04 9.84
C GLY A 144 16.26 -8.63 10.02
N TRP A 145 17.60 -8.55 10.09
CA TRP A 145 18.40 -7.32 10.23
C TRP A 145 18.03 -6.39 11.41
N GLY A 146 17.52 -6.97 12.51
CA GLY A 146 17.06 -6.17 13.64
C GLY A 146 15.81 -5.35 13.34
N MET A 147 15.14 -5.57 12.19
CA MET A 147 13.81 -5.04 11.93
C MET A 147 12.78 -5.87 12.69
N ARG A 148 11.80 -5.18 13.26
CA ARG A 148 10.70 -5.80 14.00
C ARG A 148 9.47 -4.95 13.89
N GLY A 149 8.31 -5.57 13.71
CA GLY A 149 7.05 -4.85 13.64
C GLY A 149 5.89 -5.77 13.37
N GLU A 150 4.78 -5.18 12.94
CA GLU A 150 3.57 -5.94 12.59
C GLU A 150 3.60 -6.32 11.10
N ALA A 151 3.31 -7.57 10.78
CA ALA A 151 3.09 -8.02 9.41
C ALA A 151 1.61 -8.33 9.18
N PHE A 152 1.08 -7.88 8.05
CA PHE A 152 -0.28 -8.12 7.61
C PHE A 152 -0.27 -8.89 6.30
N PHE A 153 -1.04 -9.96 6.22
CA PHE A 153 -1.29 -10.72 4.99
C PHE A 153 -2.76 -10.59 4.65
N MET A 154 -3.06 -9.92 3.54
CA MET A 154 -4.42 -9.62 3.11
C MET A 154 -4.68 -10.33 1.79
N PHE A 155 -5.70 -11.18 1.76
CA PHE A 155 -6.03 -12.04 0.63
C PHE A 155 -7.34 -11.58 -0.01
N SER A 156 -7.34 -11.40 -1.33
CA SER A 156 -8.55 -11.11 -2.10
C SER A 156 -8.53 -11.85 -3.43
N GLU A 157 -9.67 -12.36 -3.85
CA GLU A 157 -9.88 -13.01 -5.16
C GLU A 157 -10.16 -12.01 -6.28
N PHE A 158 -9.76 -12.36 -7.49
CA PHE A 158 -9.92 -11.56 -8.69
C PHE A 158 -10.13 -12.42 -9.94
N SER A 159 -11.04 -12.00 -10.81
CA SER A 159 -11.23 -12.59 -12.14
C SER A 159 -10.07 -12.26 -13.11
N SER A 160 -9.46 -11.09 -12.94
CA SER A 160 -8.29 -10.65 -13.69
C SER A 160 -7.44 -9.69 -12.85
N MET A 161 -6.14 -9.60 -13.15
CA MET A 161 -5.21 -8.77 -12.39
C MET A 161 -4.37 -7.87 -13.31
N PRO A 162 -4.94 -6.79 -13.88
CA PRO A 162 -4.14 -5.76 -14.52
C PRO A 162 -3.22 -5.06 -13.50
N ILE A 163 -2.04 -4.62 -13.93
CA ILE A 163 -1.03 -4.02 -13.02
C ILE A 163 -1.57 -2.81 -12.23
N LYS A 164 -2.42 -1.98 -12.84
CA LYS A 164 -3.05 -0.82 -12.17
C LYS A 164 -3.96 -1.27 -11.02
N ILE A 165 -4.67 -2.39 -11.19
CA ILE A 165 -5.56 -2.95 -10.17
C ILE A 165 -4.74 -3.52 -9.02
N LEU A 166 -3.63 -4.18 -9.32
CA LEU A 166 -2.71 -4.67 -8.28
C LEU A 166 -2.15 -3.52 -7.43
N GLN A 167 -1.70 -2.43 -8.08
CA GLN A 167 -1.19 -1.24 -7.39
C GLN A 167 -2.24 -0.62 -6.47
N GLN A 168 -3.47 -0.45 -6.97
CA GLN A 168 -4.58 0.08 -6.19
C GLN A 168 -4.95 -0.82 -5.02
N TYR A 169 -5.06 -2.13 -5.26
CA TYR A 169 -5.34 -3.11 -4.22
C TYR A 169 -4.30 -3.08 -3.11
N SER A 170 -3.03 -3.08 -3.50
CA SER A 170 -1.91 -3.07 -2.58
C SER A 170 -1.88 -1.78 -1.73
N THR A 171 -2.17 -0.64 -2.35
CA THR A 171 -2.33 0.64 -1.64
C THR A 171 -3.45 0.59 -0.60
N GLN A 172 -4.60 0.01 -0.94
CA GLN A 172 -5.72 -0.12 -0.01
C GLN A 172 -5.37 -1.02 1.17
N CYS A 173 -4.70 -2.14 0.91
CA CYS A 173 -4.21 -3.03 1.96
C CYS A 173 -3.28 -2.28 2.92
N LEU A 174 -2.35 -1.49 2.39
CA LEU A 174 -1.42 -0.70 3.18
C LEU A 174 -2.15 0.34 4.05
N GLN A 175 -3.10 1.07 3.48
CA GLN A 175 -3.90 2.05 4.22
C GLN A 175 -4.69 1.39 5.35
N MET A 176 -5.29 0.22 5.08
CA MET A 176 -5.99 -0.55 6.09
C MET A 176 -5.04 -1.04 7.20
N ALA A 177 -3.85 -1.53 6.83
CA ALA A 177 -2.85 -1.99 7.78
C ALA A 177 -2.40 -0.84 8.71
N LYS A 178 -2.11 0.34 8.15
CA LYS A 178 -1.79 1.56 8.91
C LYS A 178 -2.88 1.95 9.89
N ALA A 179 -4.15 1.87 9.48
CA ALA A 179 -5.30 2.17 10.34
C ALA A 179 -5.54 1.11 11.44
N THR A 180 -4.94 -0.07 11.32
CA THR A 180 -5.12 -1.21 12.23
C THR A 180 -3.89 -1.46 13.11
N VAL A 181 -2.79 -0.75 12.88
CA VAL A 181 -1.55 -0.90 13.65
C VAL A 181 -1.79 -0.45 15.09
N ASN A 182 -1.28 -1.21 16.06
CA ASN A 182 -1.33 -0.79 17.45
C ASN A 182 -0.33 0.35 17.68
N SER A 183 -0.83 1.56 17.94
CA SER A 183 0.00 2.75 18.15
C SER A 183 0.95 2.64 19.36
N SER A 184 0.68 1.73 20.31
CA SER A 184 1.57 1.43 21.45
C SER A 184 2.83 0.65 21.06
N ALA A 185 2.82 -0.13 19.97
CA ALA A 185 3.96 -0.94 19.53
C ALA A 185 5.12 -0.09 18.98
N VAL A 186 4.82 1.11 18.46
CA VAL A 186 5.82 2.05 17.94
C VAL A 186 6.70 2.59 19.07
N GLY A 187 6.14 2.79 20.27
CA GLY A 187 6.88 3.24 21.44
C GLY A 187 7.85 2.17 22.00
N GLU A 188 7.46 0.90 22.00
CA GLU A 188 8.28 -0.20 22.53
C GLU A 188 9.46 -0.59 21.62
N ALA A 189 9.33 -0.41 20.29
CA ALA A 189 10.40 -0.71 19.34
C ALA A 189 11.60 0.25 19.47
N ILE A 190 11.35 1.53 19.81
CA ILE A 190 12.38 2.56 20.00
C ILE A 190 13.28 2.22 21.21
N TYR A 191 12.73 1.61 22.26
CA TYR A 191 13.48 1.24 23.47
C TYR A 191 14.47 0.08 23.27
N ASN A 192 14.30 -0.74 22.24
CA ASN A 192 15.09 -1.95 22.02
C ASN A 192 16.13 -1.83 20.89
N PHE A 193 16.45 -0.62 20.41
CA PHE A 193 17.40 -0.38 19.30
C PHE A 193 17.08 -1.16 18.00
N ARG A 194 15.81 -1.52 17.79
CA ARG A 194 15.34 -2.19 16.57
C ARG A 194 14.64 -1.18 15.67
N VAL A 195 14.83 -1.30 14.36
CA VAL A 195 14.15 -0.42 13.39
C VAL A 195 12.69 -0.87 13.30
N PRO A 196 11.71 -0.04 13.71
CA PRO A 196 10.30 -0.40 13.59
C PRO A 196 9.93 -0.49 12.12
N THR A 197 9.56 -1.68 11.68
CA THR A 197 9.25 -1.95 10.28
C THR A 197 7.99 -2.79 10.19
N HIS A 198 6.92 -2.19 9.69
CA HIS A 198 5.67 -2.87 9.41
C HIS A 198 5.62 -3.34 7.96
N LEU A 199 5.03 -4.51 7.74
CA LEU A 199 4.95 -5.14 6.41
C LEU A 199 3.49 -5.37 6.03
N CYS A 200 3.14 -5.04 4.80
CA CYS A 200 1.82 -5.31 4.24
C CYS A 200 1.95 -6.16 2.98
N PHE A 201 1.69 -7.46 3.11
CA PHE A 201 1.58 -8.39 2.00
C PHE A 201 0.17 -8.35 1.43
N ALA A 202 0.02 -7.66 0.30
CA ALA A 202 -1.22 -7.60 -0.45
C ALA A 202 -1.28 -8.76 -1.45
N VAL A 203 -1.95 -9.84 -1.07
CA VAL A 203 -2.03 -11.08 -1.84
C VAL A 203 -3.29 -11.09 -2.69
N ALA A 204 -3.11 -10.94 -4.00
CA ALA A 204 -4.15 -11.04 -5.00
C ALA A 204 -4.18 -12.46 -5.56
N ILE A 205 -5.35 -13.09 -5.62
CA ILE A 205 -5.50 -14.46 -6.12
C ILE A 205 -6.28 -14.42 -7.43
N VAL A 206 -5.75 -15.07 -8.47
CA VAL A 206 -6.36 -15.19 -9.81
C VAL A 206 -6.28 -16.62 -10.32
N ASP A 207 -7.22 -17.00 -11.20
CA ASP A 207 -7.14 -18.29 -11.88
C ASP A 207 -5.95 -18.35 -12.84
N ARG A 208 -5.79 -17.30 -13.66
CA ARG A 208 -4.72 -17.17 -14.67
C ARG A 208 -4.20 -15.74 -14.70
N LEU A 209 -2.91 -15.59 -14.96
CA LEU A 209 -2.27 -14.29 -15.11
C LEU A 209 -1.73 -14.13 -16.53
N ASP A 210 -1.99 -12.99 -17.17
CA ASP A 210 -1.41 -12.71 -18.47
C ASP A 210 0.11 -12.47 -18.37
N GLU A 211 0.85 -12.89 -19.39
CA GLU A 211 2.32 -12.89 -19.36
C GLU A 211 2.91 -11.48 -19.27
N ASN A 212 2.23 -10.48 -19.85
CA ASN A 212 2.66 -9.09 -19.79
C ASN A 212 2.56 -8.57 -18.36
N THR A 213 1.45 -8.79 -17.67
CA THR A 213 1.29 -8.42 -16.27
C THR A 213 2.21 -9.22 -15.37
N ALA A 214 2.37 -10.53 -15.58
CA ALA A 214 3.33 -11.35 -14.85
C ALA A 214 4.77 -10.80 -14.96
N THR A 215 5.17 -10.35 -16.15
CA THR A 215 6.48 -9.74 -16.39
C THR A 215 6.60 -8.36 -15.75
N ALA A 216 5.55 -7.54 -15.81
CA ALA A 216 5.51 -6.24 -15.16
C ALA A 216 5.63 -6.37 -13.62
N ILE A 217 4.94 -7.33 -13.01
CA ILE A 217 5.00 -7.60 -11.56
C ILE A 217 6.42 -7.98 -11.13
N ARG A 218 7.09 -8.82 -11.92
CA ARG A 218 8.45 -9.30 -11.59
C ARG A 218 9.52 -8.24 -11.73
N THR A 219 9.28 -7.22 -12.56
CA THR A 219 10.31 -6.24 -12.95
C THR A 219 10.08 -4.82 -12.44
N THR A 220 8.85 -4.46 -12.06
CA THR A 220 8.50 -3.13 -11.56
C THR A 220 8.65 -3.09 -10.04
N ASN A 221 9.61 -2.31 -9.53
CA ASN A 221 9.85 -2.19 -8.10
C ASN A 221 8.69 -1.46 -7.40
N PRO A 222 7.97 -2.11 -6.46
CA PRO A 222 6.88 -1.47 -5.71
C PRO A 222 7.35 -0.32 -4.83
N ILE A 223 8.62 -0.33 -4.40
CA ILE A 223 9.19 0.66 -3.46
C ILE A 223 9.49 1.99 -4.15
N ASP A 224 9.70 2.02 -5.47
CA ASP A 224 10.07 3.24 -6.18
C ASP A 224 8.93 4.28 -6.25
N GLN A 225 7.70 3.89 -5.93
CA GLN A 225 6.55 4.78 -5.99
C GLN A 225 6.20 5.44 -4.65
N ARG A 226 6.62 4.88 -3.50
CA ARG A 226 6.25 5.39 -2.15
C ARG A 226 7.25 4.95 -1.08
N VAL A 227 8.00 5.89 -0.52
CA VAL A 227 8.95 5.62 0.56
C VAL A 227 8.34 6.05 1.90
N ASP A 228 7.62 5.15 2.55
CA ASP A 228 7.34 5.26 3.99
C ASP A 228 8.39 4.42 4.71
N LEU A 229 9.33 5.06 5.40
CA LEU A 229 10.49 4.40 6.03
C LEU A 229 10.10 3.36 7.09
N LEU A 230 8.85 3.36 7.55
CA LEU A 230 8.34 2.44 8.57
C LEU A 230 7.41 1.37 8.00
N TRP A 231 7.08 1.42 6.71
CA TRP A 231 6.10 0.54 6.07
C TRP A 231 6.57 0.04 4.70
N TYR A 232 6.57 -1.27 4.54
CA TYR A 232 6.78 -1.89 3.24
C TYR A 232 5.46 -2.40 2.65
N GLU A 233 5.17 -1.93 1.45
CA GLU A 233 4.10 -2.41 0.60
C GLU A 233 4.61 -3.54 -0.28
N ILE A 234 4.01 -4.73 -0.16
CA ILE A 234 4.49 -5.95 -0.81
C ILE A 234 3.34 -6.58 -1.62
N PRO A 235 3.16 -6.18 -2.89
CA PRO A 235 2.20 -6.81 -3.78
C PRO A 235 2.65 -8.23 -4.16
N VAL A 236 1.73 -9.19 -4.05
CA VAL A 236 1.93 -10.57 -4.46
C VAL A 236 0.72 -11.04 -5.25
N VAL A 237 0.93 -11.70 -6.39
CA VAL A 237 -0.13 -12.35 -7.16
C VAL A 237 0.05 -13.86 -7.11
N CYS A 238 -1.00 -14.55 -6.69
CA CYS A 238 -1.11 -16.00 -6.67
C CYS A 238 -1.92 -16.44 -7.89
N GLU A 239 -1.28 -17.18 -8.80
CA GLU A 239 -1.91 -17.77 -9.98
C GLU A 239 -2.23 -19.25 -9.69
N LEU A 240 -3.51 -19.57 -9.60
CA LEU A 240 -3.99 -20.90 -9.21
C LEU A 240 -3.68 -21.97 -10.27
N SER A 241 -3.94 -21.67 -11.54
CA SER A 241 -3.79 -22.65 -12.65
C SER A 241 -2.36 -23.17 -12.82
N GLN A 242 -1.36 -22.34 -12.54
CA GLN A 242 0.05 -22.69 -12.62
C GLN A 242 0.68 -22.99 -11.27
N GLN A 243 -0.09 -22.85 -10.18
CA GLN A 243 0.41 -22.93 -8.81
C GLN A 243 1.66 -22.07 -8.60
N LYS A 244 1.59 -20.82 -9.07
CA LYS A 244 2.75 -19.91 -9.13
C LYS A 244 2.48 -18.62 -8.38
N LEU A 245 3.53 -18.12 -7.73
CA LEU A 245 3.54 -16.78 -7.15
C LEU A 245 4.30 -15.84 -8.07
N HIS A 246 3.76 -14.65 -8.25
CA HIS A 246 4.37 -13.54 -8.97
C HIS A 246 4.53 -12.37 -8.01
N PHE A 247 5.76 -11.89 -7.85
CA PHE A 247 6.14 -10.76 -7.00
C PHE A 247 7.41 -10.15 -7.59
N TYR A 248 7.84 -9.01 -7.05
CA TYR A 248 9.06 -8.35 -7.52
C TYR A 248 10.30 -9.24 -7.33
N GLU A 249 10.98 -9.58 -8.42
CA GLU A 249 12.16 -10.44 -8.43
C GLU A 249 13.45 -9.65 -8.60
N LYS A 250 13.49 -8.76 -9.60
CA LYS A 250 14.65 -7.95 -9.96
C LYS A 250 14.23 -6.83 -10.92
N ALA A 251 14.98 -5.72 -10.94
CA ALA A 251 14.73 -4.63 -11.87
C ALA A 251 14.91 -5.07 -13.35
N ALA A 252 14.20 -4.39 -14.26
CA ALA A 252 14.27 -4.65 -15.70
C ALA A 252 15.65 -4.33 -16.31
N SER A 253 16.43 -3.43 -15.70
CA SER A 253 17.74 -3.01 -16.19
C SER A 253 18.80 -3.03 -15.08
N PHE A 254 20.03 -3.42 -15.43
CA PHE A 254 21.21 -3.35 -14.56
C PHE A 254 21.57 -1.90 -14.16
N PHE A 255 21.16 -0.91 -14.95
CA PHE A 255 21.37 0.51 -14.64
C PHE A 255 20.35 1.08 -13.64
N ASP A 256 19.25 0.39 -13.38
CA ASP A 256 18.26 0.75 -12.34
C ASP A 256 18.71 0.24 -10.96
N ASN A 257 19.99 0.48 -10.62
CA ASN A 257 20.68 -0.09 -9.46
C ASN A 257 19.95 0.22 -8.12
N PHE A 258 19.07 -0.72 -7.77
CA PHE A 258 18.87 -1.40 -6.48
C PHE A 258 18.88 -0.53 -5.21
N LYS A 259 17.85 0.32 -5.08
CA LYS A 259 17.33 0.68 -3.76
C LYS A 259 16.59 -0.51 -3.15
N GLY A 260 17.10 -1.03 -2.02
CA GLY A 260 16.37 -1.99 -1.20
C GLY A 260 16.41 -3.44 -1.68
N GLU A 261 17.32 -3.84 -2.57
CA GLU A 261 17.44 -5.26 -2.97
C GLU A 261 17.72 -6.19 -1.81
N ILE A 262 18.61 -5.79 -0.90
CA ILE A 262 18.91 -6.57 0.29
C ILE A 262 17.59 -6.87 1.00
N VAL A 263 16.75 -5.85 1.19
CA VAL A 263 15.41 -5.95 1.79
C VAL A 263 14.50 -6.88 0.98
N TRP A 264 14.44 -6.71 -0.35
CA TRP A 264 13.64 -7.54 -1.25
C TRP A 264 14.06 -9.02 -1.25
N GLN A 265 15.34 -9.35 -1.10
CA GLN A 265 15.79 -10.75 -0.98
C GLN A 265 15.10 -11.45 0.19
N ARG A 266 14.93 -10.77 1.34
CA ARG A 266 14.21 -11.36 2.47
C ARG A 266 12.71 -11.38 2.29
N PHE A 267 12.12 -10.35 1.70
CA PHE A 267 10.69 -10.41 1.37
C PHE A 267 10.37 -11.57 0.45
N ARG A 268 11.24 -11.85 -0.54
CA ARG A 268 11.12 -13.05 -1.38
C ARG A 268 11.20 -14.34 -0.57
N SER A 269 12.14 -14.45 0.38
CA SER A 269 12.18 -15.61 1.28
C SER A 269 10.89 -15.77 2.08
N VAL A 270 10.36 -14.69 2.67
CA VAL A 270 9.10 -14.73 3.44
C VAL A 270 7.93 -15.14 2.55
N ILE A 271 7.82 -14.56 1.35
CA ILE A 271 6.77 -14.92 0.39
C ILE A 271 6.86 -16.40 0.03
N GLN A 272 8.06 -16.91 -0.26
CA GLN A 272 8.27 -18.31 -0.61
C GLN A 272 8.02 -19.26 0.57
N GLU A 273 8.38 -18.90 1.79
CA GLU A 273 8.16 -19.73 2.96
C GLU A 273 6.66 -19.82 3.31
N VAL A 274 5.99 -18.67 3.31
CA VAL A 274 4.62 -18.55 3.85
C VAL A 274 3.55 -18.77 2.79
N LEU A 275 3.75 -18.24 1.57
CA LEU A 275 2.69 -18.13 0.56
C LEU A 275 2.83 -19.13 -0.60
N SER A 276 3.94 -19.86 -0.71
CA SER A 276 4.18 -20.78 -1.85
C SER A 276 3.18 -21.91 -1.91
N PHE A 277 2.96 -22.48 -3.09
CA PHE A 277 2.25 -23.75 -3.21
C PHE A 277 3.11 -24.89 -2.65
N PRO A 278 2.51 -25.97 -2.11
CA PRO A 278 3.28 -27.11 -1.66
C PRO A 278 4.13 -27.67 -2.81
N THR A 279 5.41 -27.91 -2.56
CA THR A 279 6.23 -28.68 -3.48
C THR A 279 5.60 -30.07 -3.60
N PRO A 280 5.34 -30.60 -4.81
CA PRO A 280 4.85 -31.97 -4.94
C PRO A 280 5.83 -32.87 -4.20
N ARG A 281 5.32 -33.62 -3.22
CA ARG A 281 6.13 -34.66 -2.57
C ARG A 281 6.50 -35.62 -3.68
N SER A 282 7.79 -35.70 -4.00
CA SER A 282 8.34 -36.82 -4.73
C SER A 282 7.98 -38.07 -3.95
N GLU A 283 6.99 -38.82 -4.44
CA GLU A 283 6.72 -40.20 -4.00
C GLU A 283 7.91 -41.10 -4.33
#